data_AF-D3F208-F1
#
_entry.id   AF-D3F208-F1
#
_cell.length_a   1.000
_cell.length_b   1.000
_cell.length_c   1.000
_cell.angle_alpha   90.00
_cell.angle_beta   90.00
_cell.angle_gamma   90.00
#
_symmetry.space_group_name_H-M   'P 1'
#
loop_
_entity.id
_entity.type
_entity.pdbx_description
1 polymer ?
#
loop_
_entity_poly.entity_id
_entity_poly.type
_entity_poly.pdbx_seq_one_letter_code
_entity_poly.pdbx_strand_id
1 'polypeptide(L)'
;MSDGRTVWWPKDSAWWRREWVVALGEEFGCAGPAVIDWLTCEAKAQNDGGRVKAGVRSCARGSFVDAETVGHVLSRAVTLGALDDFHTADGRFTARISGWEKDNERGRAAMRKANQREREATGPSRPVTPGHGDSPTGQDRTGVTADAVNGAPARTPAPVRMPAPAPADEPPPFGADVIRLCTLQSQLARARTNQPDASARLRPTRRWHAEMERLLRVDGRTPEQVEQVIRWVDGHHFWAPNVLTVETLRKHFDRFAAAVNAERPPARDRGSDRRTRAAVAFAELLRPGAEEIEGRVVRDAT
;
A
#
# COMPACT_ATOMS: atom_id res chain seq x y z
N MET A 1 -9.57 -24.15 -13.60
CA MET A 1 -10.96 -23.67 -13.54
C MET A 1 -11.01 -22.65 -12.42
N SER A 2 -11.52 -21.45 -12.67
CA SER A 2 -11.80 -20.47 -11.61
C SER A 2 -12.83 -21.08 -10.65
N ASP A 3 -12.68 -20.84 -9.35
CA ASP A 3 -13.57 -21.32 -8.25
C ASP A 3 -15.02 -20.78 -8.34
N GLY A 4 -15.51 -20.42 -9.53
CA GLY A 4 -16.80 -19.74 -9.71
C GLY A 4 -16.84 -18.32 -9.11
N ARG A 5 -15.70 -17.79 -8.65
CA ARG A 5 -15.62 -16.45 -8.05
C ARG A 5 -15.61 -15.39 -9.14
N THR A 6 -16.61 -14.52 -9.12
CA THR A 6 -16.59 -13.28 -9.90
C THR A 6 -15.50 -12.37 -9.34
N VAL A 7 -14.46 -12.14 -10.14
CA VAL A 7 -13.37 -11.22 -9.83
C VAL A 7 -13.65 -9.88 -10.48
N TRP A 8 -13.73 -8.83 -9.66
CA TRP A 8 -13.90 -7.46 -10.12
C TRP A 8 -12.58 -6.69 -10.01
N TRP A 9 -12.23 -5.94 -11.06
CA TRP A 9 -11.13 -4.99 -11.03
C TRP A 9 -11.59 -3.60 -11.50
N PRO A 10 -11.11 -2.52 -10.85
CA PRO A 10 -11.50 -1.15 -11.16
C PRO A 10 -10.84 -0.69 -12.47
N LYS A 11 -11.64 -0.43 -13.50
CA LYS A 11 -11.22 0.20 -14.75
C LYS A 11 -12.03 1.48 -14.98
N ASP A 12 -11.35 2.62 -15.05
CA ASP A 12 -11.97 3.92 -15.35
C ASP A 12 -11.41 4.52 -16.65
N SER A 13 -11.90 5.71 -17.03
CA SER A 13 -11.37 6.43 -18.19
C SER A 13 -9.94 6.93 -18.02
N ALA A 14 -9.41 7.00 -16.80
CA ALA A 14 -8.00 7.33 -16.57
C ALA A 14 -7.08 6.16 -16.93
N TRP A 15 -7.56 4.92 -16.83
CA TRP A 15 -6.83 3.76 -17.36
C TRP A 15 -6.54 3.89 -18.86
N TRP A 16 -7.54 4.30 -19.64
CA TRP A 16 -7.39 4.49 -21.09
C TRP A 16 -6.45 5.64 -21.48
N ARG A 17 -6.20 6.58 -20.57
CA ARG A 17 -5.32 7.74 -20.78
C ARG A 17 -3.87 7.47 -20.37
N ARG A 18 -3.51 6.24 -20.02
CA ARG A 18 -2.11 5.92 -19.72
C ARG A 18 -1.29 5.98 -20.99
N GLU A 19 -0.12 6.61 -20.90
CA GLU A 19 0.83 6.76 -22.01
C GLU A 19 1.08 5.43 -22.73
N TRP A 20 1.27 4.34 -21.99
CA TRP A 20 1.49 3.03 -22.62
C TRP A 20 0.22 2.41 -23.22
N VAL A 21 -0.99 2.70 -22.72
CA VAL A 21 -2.24 2.25 -23.37
C VAL A 21 -2.42 3.00 -24.68
N VAL A 22 -2.19 4.31 -24.66
CA VAL A 22 -2.29 5.17 -25.83
C VAL A 22 -1.27 4.73 -26.89
N ALA A 23 0.01 4.61 -26.52
CA ALA A 23 1.06 4.19 -27.43
C ALA A 23 0.80 2.80 -28.04
N LEU A 24 0.33 1.84 -27.25
CA LEU A 24 -0.06 0.52 -27.79
C LEU A 24 -1.30 0.60 -28.69
N GLY A 25 -2.23 1.51 -28.40
CA GLY A 25 -3.40 1.78 -29.23
C GLY A 25 -3.07 2.44 -30.56
N GLU A 26 -2.09 3.35 -30.58
CA GLU A 26 -1.60 3.99 -31.80
C GLU A 26 -0.83 2.99 -32.69
N GLU A 27 -0.03 2.11 -32.09
CA GLU A 27 0.82 1.16 -32.82
C GLU A 27 0.06 -0.09 -33.30
N PHE A 28 -0.86 -0.61 -32.49
CA PHE A 28 -1.56 -1.89 -32.75
C PHE A 28 -3.07 -1.74 -32.87
N GLY A 29 -3.61 -0.51 -32.92
CA GLY A 29 -5.04 -0.27 -32.94
C GLY A 29 -5.74 -0.81 -31.69
N CYS A 30 -6.91 -1.44 -31.87
CA CYS A 30 -7.66 -2.02 -30.75
C CYS A 30 -6.96 -3.22 -30.10
N ALA A 31 -6.03 -3.88 -30.80
CA ALA A 31 -5.34 -5.05 -30.29
C ALA A 31 -4.45 -4.72 -29.08
N GLY A 32 -3.75 -3.58 -29.11
CA GLY A 32 -2.86 -3.15 -28.03
C GLY A 32 -3.58 -3.08 -26.67
N PRO A 33 -4.61 -2.23 -26.53
CA PRO A 33 -5.38 -2.14 -25.30
C PRO A 33 -6.13 -3.43 -24.95
N ALA A 34 -6.65 -4.18 -25.93
CA ALA A 34 -7.36 -5.44 -25.67
C ALA A 34 -6.46 -6.50 -25.03
N VAL A 35 -5.22 -6.62 -25.48
CA VAL A 35 -4.22 -7.52 -24.89
C VAL A 35 -3.92 -7.12 -23.45
N ILE A 36 -3.66 -5.83 -23.18
CA ILE A 36 -3.36 -5.42 -21.81
C ILE A 36 -4.56 -5.58 -20.89
N ASP A 37 -5.76 -5.27 -21.37
CA ASP A 37 -7.01 -5.46 -20.64
C ASP A 37 -7.20 -6.93 -20.21
N TRP A 38 -6.98 -7.84 -21.15
CA TRP A 38 -7.03 -9.27 -20.87
C TRP A 38 -5.98 -9.69 -19.82
N LEU A 39 -4.74 -9.21 -19.93
CA LEU A 39 -3.69 -9.50 -18.95
C LEU A 39 -4.04 -8.99 -17.55
N THR A 40 -4.65 -7.81 -17.44
CA THR A 40 -5.13 -7.30 -16.15
C THR A 40 -6.26 -8.14 -15.56
N CYS A 41 -7.18 -8.63 -16.39
CA CYS A 41 -8.22 -9.57 -15.96
C CYS A 41 -7.60 -10.88 -15.45
N GLU A 42 -6.63 -11.43 -16.17
CA GLU A 42 -5.96 -12.67 -15.82
C GLU A 42 -5.13 -12.53 -14.54
N ALA A 43 -4.37 -11.43 -14.41
CA ALA A 43 -3.65 -11.09 -13.17
C ALA A 43 -4.61 -10.99 -11.97
N LYS A 44 -5.83 -10.48 -12.20
CA LYS A 44 -6.85 -10.42 -11.16
C LYS A 44 -7.35 -11.80 -10.77
N ALA A 45 -7.65 -12.64 -11.75
CA ALA A 45 -8.13 -14.00 -11.55
C ALA A 45 -7.11 -14.85 -10.80
N GLN A 46 -5.83 -14.67 -11.10
CA GLN A 46 -4.72 -15.37 -10.43
C GLN A 46 -4.44 -14.84 -9.02
N ASN A 47 -4.85 -13.60 -8.71
CA ASN A 47 -4.73 -12.96 -7.40
C ASN A 47 -3.30 -13.00 -6.81
N ASP A 48 -2.28 -12.87 -7.67
CA ASP A 48 -0.86 -12.97 -7.35
C ASP A 48 -0.16 -11.60 -7.41
N GLY A 49 -0.72 -10.60 -6.72
CA GLY A 49 -0.10 -9.27 -6.63
C GLY A 49 0.10 -8.54 -7.97
N GLY A 50 -0.71 -8.86 -8.98
CA GLY A 50 -0.58 -8.27 -10.32
C GLY A 50 0.38 -9.01 -11.24
N ARG A 51 0.97 -10.11 -10.76
CA ARG A 51 1.66 -11.07 -11.60
C ARG A 51 0.65 -11.87 -12.41
N VAL A 52 0.95 -12.07 -13.69
CA VAL A 52 0.21 -12.91 -14.62
C VAL A 52 1.13 -14.01 -15.13
N LYS A 53 0.62 -15.24 -15.18
CA LYS A 53 1.27 -16.40 -15.79
C LYS A 53 0.35 -16.90 -16.89
N ALA A 54 0.73 -16.75 -18.15
CA ALA A 54 -0.14 -17.04 -19.29
C ALA A 54 0.64 -17.61 -20.48
N GLY A 55 -0.07 -18.20 -21.44
CA GLY A 55 0.49 -18.57 -22.74
C GLY A 55 0.12 -17.55 -23.80
N VAL A 56 0.98 -17.32 -24.79
CA VAL A 56 0.70 -16.38 -25.90
C VAL A 56 -0.59 -16.76 -26.62
N ARG A 57 -0.80 -18.05 -26.90
CA ARG A 57 -2.05 -18.56 -27.50
C ARG A 57 -3.28 -18.39 -26.62
N SER A 58 -3.13 -18.42 -25.30
CA SER A 58 -4.24 -18.19 -24.37
C SER A 58 -4.63 -16.71 -24.36
N CYS A 59 -3.62 -15.84 -24.34
CA CYS A 59 -3.82 -14.40 -24.46
C CYS A 59 -4.51 -14.05 -25.77
N ALA A 60 -4.01 -14.56 -26.90
CA ALA A 60 -4.61 -14.40 -28.23
C ALA A 60 -6.10 -14.73 -28.26
N ARG A 61 -6.47 -15.91 -27.75
CA ARG A 61 -7.88 -16.33 -27.66
C ARG A 61 -8.71 -15.44 -26.74
N GLY A 62 -8.14 -15.01 -25.62
CA GLY A 62 -8.85 -14.22 -24.61
C GLY A 62 -9.00 -12.75 -24.97
N SER A 63 -8.07 -12.18 -25.74
CA SER A 63 -8.13 -10.82 -26.25
C SER A 63 -8.71 -10.71 -27.65
N PHE A 64 -9.04 -11.83 -28.30
CA PHE A 64 -9.51 -11.91 -29.69
C PHE A 64 -8.51 -11.30 -30.70
N VAL A 65 -7.22 -11.55 -30.49
CA VAL A 65 -6.11 -11.06 -31.32
C VAL A 65 -5.30 -12.28 -31.77
N ASP A 66 -4.70 -12.26 -32.96
CA ASP A 66 -3.83 -13.34 -33.41
C ASP A 66 -2.54 -13.44 -32.56
N ALA A 67 -1.93 -14.62 -32.53
CA ALA A 67 -0.80 -14.88 -31.63
C ALA A 67 0.47 -14.07 -31.97
N GLU A 68 0.64 -13.69 -33.24
CA GLU A 68 1.78 -12.91 -33.69
C GLU A 68 1.66 -11.46 -33.21
N THR A 69 0.50 -10.84 -33.43
CA THR A 69 0.18 -9.49 -32.92
C THR A 69 0.27 -9.45 -31.40
N VAL A 70 -0.22 -10.48 -30.68
CA VAL A 70 -0.03 -10.56 -29.22
C VAL A 70 1.46 -10.55 -28.85
N GLY A 71 2.29 -11.31 -29.57
CA GLY A 71 3.74 -11.31 -29.36
C GLY A 71 4.35 -9.91 -29.50
N HIS A 72 4.00 -9.18 -30.57
CA HIS A 72 4.45 -7.81 -30.79
C HIS A 72 3.97 -6.85 -29.70
N VAL A 73 2.69 -6.92 -29.31
CA VAL A 73 2.12 -6.10 -28.24
C VAL A 73 2.83 -6.36 -26.91
N LEU A 74 3.09 -7.63 -26.55
CA LEU A 74 3.79 -7.97 -25.31
C LEU A 74 5.22 -7.41 -25.30
N SER A 75 5.95 -7.57 -26.40
CA SER A 75 7.31 -7.03 -26.55
C SER A 75 7.32 -5.50 -26.39
N ARG A 76 6.36 -4.83 -27.05
CA ARG A 76 6.23 -3.38 -26.96
C ARG A 76 5.81 -2.91 -25.57
N ALA A 77 4.90 -3.63 -24.92
CA ALA A 77 4.42 -3.34 -23.57
C ALA A 77 5.53 -3.43 -22.52
N VAL A 78 6.48 -4.37 -22.68
CA VAL A 78 7.69 -4.43 -21.85
C VAL A 78 8.57 -3.19 -22.07
N THR A 79 8.77 -2.80 -23.33
CA THR A 79 9.57 -1.62 -23.70
C THR A 79 8.99 -0.33 -23.15
N LEU A 80 7.65 -0.20 -23.18
CA LEU A 80 6.92 0.96 -22.66
C LEU A 80 6.77 0.96 -21.13
N GLY A 81 7.25 -0.09 -20.43
CA GLY A 81 7.14 -0.21 -18.98
C GLY A 81 5.72 -0.50 -18.48
N ALA A 82 4.84 -1.01 -19.34
CA ALA A 82 3.52 -1.52 -18.94
C ALA A 82 3.63 -2.89 -18.25
N LEU A 83 4.62 -3.70 -18.64
CA LEU A 83 4.91 -5.01 -18.08
C LEU A 83 6.31 -5.05 -17.45
N ASP A 84 6.34 -5.32 -16.15
CA ASP A 84 7.56 -5.57 -15.37
C ASP A 84 7.85 -7.07 -15.28
N ASP A 85 9.09 -7.43 -14.90
CA ASP A 85 9.50 -8.81 -14.56
C ASP A 85 9.11 -9.85 -15.64
N PHE A 86 9.20 -9.47 -16.92
CA PHE A 86 8.79 -10.31 -18.05
C PHE A 86 9.79 -11.45 -18.29
N HIS A 87 9.27 -12.67 -18.29
CA HIS A 87 10.01 -13.89 -18.62
C HIS A 87 9.19 -14.75 -19.55
N THR A 88 9.83 -15.37 -20.54
CA THR A 88 9.20 -16.29 -21.48
C THR A 88 9.94 -17.63 -21.48
N ALA A 89 9.19 -18.73 -21.49
CA ALA A 89 9.69 -20.10 -21.57
C ALA A 89 8.59 -21.01 -22.14
N ASP A 90 8.93 -21.87 -23.11
CA ASP A 90 8.04 -22.91 -23.65
C ASP A 90 6.65 -22.41 -24.11
N GLY A 91 6.60 -21.24 -24.78
CA GLY A 91 5.34 -20.63 -25.25
C GLY A 91 4.44 -20.06 -24.14
N ARG A 92 4.95 -20.03 -22.90
CA ARG A 92 4.38 -19.35 -21.75
C ARG A 92 5.23 -18.17 -21.34
N PHE A 93 4.60 -17.22 -20.67
CA PHE A 93 5.27 -16.08 -20.08
C PHE A 93 4.74 -15.78 -18.69
N THR A 94 5.58 -15.10 -17.91
CA THR A 94 5.21 -14.47 -16.66
C THR A 94 5.56 -13.00 -16.73
N ALA A 95 4.69 -12.13 -16.24
CA ALA A 95 4.93 -10.70 -16.17
C ALA A 95 4.19 -10.10 -14.97
N ARG A 96 4.52 -8.88 -14.56
CA ARG A 96 3.79 -8.12 -13.56
C ARG A 96 3.25 -6.83 -14.19
N ILE A 97 1.97 -6.54 -13.98
CA ILE A 97 1.37 -5.30 -14.48
C ILE A 97 1.96 -4.11 -13.71
N SER A 98 2.54 -3.16 -14.42
CA SER A 98 3.10 -1.95 -13.81
C SER A 98 1.98 -1.08 -13.20
N GLY A 99 2.23 -0.58 -11.98
CA GLY A 99 1.25 0.25 -11.25
C GLY A 99 0.06 -0.50 -10.64
N TRP A 100 0.03 -1.84 -10.72
CA TRP A 100 -1.08 -2.68 -10.27
C TRP A 100 -1.62 -2.39 -8.86
N GLU A 101 -0.72 -2.21 -7.89
CA GLU A 101 -1.12 -1.98 -6.50
C GLU A 101 -1.85 -0.65 -6.33
N LYS A 102 -1.33 0.41 -6.96
CA LYS A 102 -1.93 1.74 -6.94
C LYS A 102 -3.35 1.71 -7.54
N ASP A 103 -3.55 0.90 -8.58
CA ASP A 103 -4.84 0.77 -9.27
C ASP A 103 -5.88 0.04 -8.44
N ASN A 104 -5.48 -1.09 -7.84
CA ASN A 104 -6.35 -1.82 -6.93
C ASN A 104 -6.66 -1.01 -5.67
N GLU A 105 -5.72 -0.21 -5.18
CA GLU A 105 -5.94 0.66 -4.03
C GLU A 105 -6.96 1.77 -4.34
N ARG A 106 -6.84 2.46 -5.48
CA ARG A 106 -7.79 3.50 -5.91
C ARG A 106 -9.22 2.96 -5.98
N GLY A 107 -9.43 1.79 -6.60
CA GLY A 107 -10.76 1.20 -6.67
C GLY A 107 -11.31 0.77 -5.32
N ARG A 108 -10.47 0.19 -4.44
CA ARG A 108 -10.89 -0.15 -3.07
C ARG A 108 -11.21 1.08 -2.25
N ALA A 109 -10.46 2.17 -2.40
CA ALA A 109 -10.73 3.45 -1.72
C ALA A 109 -12.04 4.08 -2.18
N ALA A 110 -12.32 4.07 -3.49
CA ALA A 110 -13.58 4.52 -4.05
C ALA A 110 -14.77 3.71 -3.50
N MET A 111 -14.66 2.37 -3.48
CA MET A 111 -15.69 1.48 -2.92
C MET A 111 -15.94 1.74 -1.42
N ARG A 112 -14.88 1.93 -0.62
CA ARG A 112 -15.02 2.28 0.80
C ARG A 112 -15.78 3.60 0.98
N LYS A 113 -15.47 4.61 0.17
CA LYS A 113 -16.13 5.92 0.22
C LYS A 113 -17.59 5.85 -0.24
N ALA A 114 -17.91 5.01 -1.22
CA ALA A 114 -19.28 4.74 -1.64
C ALA A 114 -20.09 4.08 -0.51
N ASN A 115 -19.56 2.99 0.07
CA ASN A 115 -20.21 2.30 1.19
C ASN A 115 -20.37 3.20 2.42
N GLN A 116 -19.43 4.12 2.67
CA GLN A 116 -19.54 5.11 3.73
C GLN A 116 -20.72 6.06 3.47
N ARG A 117 -20.86 6.60 2.26
CA ARG A 117 -21.97 7.48 1.88
C ARG A 117 -23.32 6.78 1.99
N GLU A 118 -23.41 5.51 1.58
CA GLU A 118 -24.64 4.72 1.72
C GLU A 118 -25.03 4.51 3.19
N ARG A 119 -24.04 4.26 4.06
CA ARG A 119 -24.27 4.15 5.52
C ARG A 119 -24.69 5.48 6.13
N GLU A 120 -24.10 6.59 5.69
CA GLU A 120 -24.48 7.94 6.14
C GLU A 120 -25.88 8.33 5.66
N ALA A 121 -26.28 7.91 4.46
CA ALA A 121 -27.61 8.14 3.90
C ALA A 121 -28.71 7.26 4.54
N THR A 122 -28.35 6.05 5.01
CA THR A 122 -29.29 5.08 5.59
C THR A 122 -29.30 5.11 7.13
N GLY A 123 -28.34 5.79 7.75
CA GLY A 123 -28.27 5.95 9.20
C GLY A 123 -29.37 6.87 9.73
N PRO A 124 -29.83 6.70 10.99
CA PRO A 124 -30.83 7.59 11.56
C PRO A 124 -30.29 9.03 11.55
N SER A 125 -31.08 9.94 10.98
CA SER A 125 -30.77 11.36 10.90
C SER A 125 -30.40 11.87 12.29
N ARG A 126 -29.12 12.25 12.50
CA ARG A 126 -28.72 12.86 13.77
C ARG A 126 -29.51 14.16 13.91
N PRO A 127 -30.17 14.42 15.05
CA PRO A 127 -30.89 15.67 15.23
C PRO A 127 -29.87 16.80 15.12
N VAL A 128 -30.07 17.67 14.14
CA VAL A 128 -29.36 18.94 14.01
C VAL A 128 -29.72 19.74 15.26
N THR A 129 -28.79 19.84 16.21
CA THR A 129 -28.94 20.76 17.33
C THR A 129 -28.93 22.17 16.73
N PRO A 130 -30.00 22.97 16.89
CA PRO A 130 -30.00 24.34 16.40
C PRO A 130 -28.88 25.11 17.10
N GLY A 131 -28.02 25.76 16.31
CA GLY A 131 -26.94 26.59 16.81
C GLY A 131 -27.51 27.67 17.74
N HIS A 132 -27.01 27.71 18.97
CA HIS A 132 -27.08 28.93 19.76
C HIS A 132 -26.02 29.88 19.22
N GLY A 133 -26.54 30.98 18.67
CA GLY A 133 -25.80 32.01 18.00
C GLY A 133 -24.82 32.74 18.91
N ASP A 134 -23.93 33.43 18.22
CA ASP A 134 -22.98 34.39 18.73
C ASP A 134 -23.59 35.27 19.83
N SER A 135 -22.86 35.43 20.92
CA SER A 135 -22.87 36.69 21.65
C SER A 135 -21.47 37.04 22.14
N PRO A 136 -21.05 38.29 21.96
CA PRO A 136 -19.66 38.69 22.06
C PRO A 136 -19.30 39.09 23.49
N THR A 137 -18.03 38.86 23.82
CA THR A 137 -17.34 39.45 24.97
C THR A 137 -17.38 40.98 24.90
N GLY A 138 -18.02 41.60 25.90
CA GLY A 138 -17.97 43.04 26.15
C GLY A 138 -17.70 43.29 27.63
N GLN A 139 -16.58 43.94 27.91
CA GLN A 139 -16.07 44.30 29.24
C GLN A 139 -16.91 45.38 29.94
N ASP A 140 -16.81 45.36 31.27
CA ASP A 140 -16.80 46.49 32.22
C ASP A 140 -17.72 47.69 31.99
N ARG A 141 -18.58 47.97 32.98
CA ARG A 141 -18.36 49.04 33.97
C ARG A 141 -19.54 49.20 34.95
N THR A 142 -19.17 49.25 36.23
CA THR A 142 -19.68 50.12 37.33
C THR A 142 -21.17 50.17 37.68
N GLY A 143 -21.45 49.90 38.97
CA GLY A 143 -22.17 50.87 39.79
C GLY A 143 -23.18 50.33 40.81
N VAL A 144 -22.79 50.43 42.10
CA VAL A 144 -23.61 50.99 43.21
C VAL A 144 -24.59 50.08 44.00
N THR A 145 -24.09 49.71 45.19
CA THR A 145 -24.66 49.72 46.57
C THR A 145 -25.84 48.86 47.04
N ALA A 146 -25.56 48.22 48.21
CA ALA A 146 -26.37 48.04 49.42
C ALA A 146 -27.57 47.06 49.35
N ASP A 147 -27.91 46.24 50.35
CA ASP A 147 -27.57 46.18 51.77
C ASP A 147 -27.94 44.78 52.34
N ALA A 148 -27.53 44.51 53.58
CA ALA A 148 -28.11 43.55 54.55
C ALA A 148 -27.77 42.03 54.55
N VAL A 149 -26.82 41.67 55.43
CA VAL A 149 -26.97 40.79 56.63
C VAL A 149 -27.50 39.34 56.46
N ASN A 150 -26.62 38.34 56.67
CA ASN A 150 -26.68 37.39 57.81
C ASN A 150 -25.58 36.30 57.81
N GLY A 151 -24.75 36.29 58.87
CA GLY A 151 -24.58 35.14 59.79
C GLY A 151 -23.86 33.82 59.38
N ALA A 152 -22.54 33.77 59.66
CA ALA A 152 -21.78 32.66 60.30
C ALA A 152 -21.51 31.31 59.57
N PRO A 153 -20.51 30.50 60.01
CA PRO A 153 -19.09 30.83 60.10
C PRO A 153 -18.16 29.81 59.39
N ALA A 154 -16.91 30.23 59.27
CA ALA A 154 -15.74 29.58 58.70
C ALA A 154 -15.60 28.05 58.88
N ARG A 155 -15.29 27.36 57.77
CA ARG A 155 -14.49 26.13 57.77
C ARG A 155 -13.21 26.37 56.99
N THR A 156 -12.09 26.27 57.71
CA THR A 156 -10.71 26.27 57.23
C THR A 156 -10.52 25.25 56.10
N PRO A 157 -9.87 25.58 54.98
CA PRO A 157 -9.50 24.60 53.96
C PRO A 157 -8.26 23.80 54.41
N ALA A 158 -8.32 22.48 54.28
CA ALA A 158 -7.18 21.59 54.42
C ALA A 158 -6.15 21.85 53.29
N PRO A 159 -4.83 21.74 53.56
CA PRO A 159 -3.82 22.06 52.57
C PRO A 159 -3.77 21.02 51.44
N VAL A 160 -3.86 21.49 50.20
CA VAL A 160 -3.60 20.69 49.00
C VAL A 160 -2.11 20.33 49.00
N ARG A 161 -1.82 19.08 49.34
CA ARG A 161 -0.48 18.50 49.23
C ARG A 161 -0.15 18.31 47.75
N MET A 162 0.69 19.21 47.21
CA MET A 162 1.33 19.00 45.91
C MET A 162 2.17 17.73 45.95
N PRO A 163 2.17 16.87 44.92
CA PRO A 163 3.12 15.77 44.84
C PRO A 163 4.51 16.33 44.50
N ALA A 164 5.51 15.91 45.29
CA ALA A 164 6.91 16.28 45.13
C ALA A 164 7.47 15.81 43.76
N PRO A 165 8.42 16.54 43.15
CA PRO A 165 9.09 16.12 41.92
C PRO A 165 10.00 14.92 42.19
N ALA A 166 9.87 13.86 41.38
CA ALA A 166 10.73 12.68 41.44
C ALA A 166 12.19 13.03 41.04
N PRO A 167 13.21 12.43 41.68
CA PRO A 167 14.62 12.72 41.41
C PRO A 167 15.07 12.21 40.04
N ALA A 168 15.99 12.94 39.41
CA ALA A 168 16.27 12.89 37.97
C ALA A 168 17.51 12.05 37.56
N ASP A 169 18.01 11.13 38.38
CA ASP A 169 19.29 10.41 38.11
C ASP A 169 19.24 8.88 38.25
N GLU A 170 18.07 8.25 38.11
CA GLU A 170 18.03 6.79 37.85
C GLU A 170 18.35 6.53 36.36
N PRO A 171 19.29 5.61 36.02
CA PRO A 171 19.46 5.19 34.63
C PRO A 171 18.12 4.71 34.10
N PRO A 172 17.77 5.04 32.85
CA PRO A 172 16.44 4.74 32.35
C PRO A 172 16.17 3.24 32.50
N PRO A 173 14.97 2.83 32.98
CA PRO A 173 14.70 1.45 33.37
C PRO A 173 14.73 0.44 32.22
N PHE A 174 15.08 0.89 31.00
CA PHE A 174 15.14 0.10 29.78
C PHE A 174 16.37 0.52 28.95
N GLY A 175 16.92 -0.42 28.18
CA GLY A 175 18.08 -0.15 27.31
C GLY A 175 17.84 0.97 26.29
N ALA A 176 18.92 1.65 25.89
CA ALA A 176 18.86 2.79 24.97
C ALA A 176 18.11 2.47 23.66
N ASP A 177 18.28 1.26 23.11
CA ASP A 177 17.59 0.82 21.89
C ASP A 177 16.08 0.66 22.07
N VAL A 178 15.64 0.18 23.23
CA VAL A 178 14.22 0.08 23.58
C VAL A 178 13.58 1.48 23.58
N ILE A 179 14.27 2.45 24.17
CA ILE A 179 13.79 3.84 24.22
C ILE A 179 13.76 4.44 22.81
N ARG A 180 14.81 4.22 22.02
CA ARG A 180 14.95 4.69 20.63
C ARG A 180 13.80 4.16 19.76
N LEU A 181 13.54 2.85 19.78
CA LEU A 181 12.52 2.22 18.95
C LEU A 181 11.10 2.61 19.37
N CYS A 182 10.82 2.71 20.68
CA CYS A 182 9.52 3.20 21.15
C CYS A 182 9.27 4.66 20.75
N THR A 183 10.32 5.50 20.82
CA THR A 183 10.26 6.89 20.37
C THR A 183 10.00 6.98 18.87
N LEU A 184 10.73 6.20 18.06
CA LEU A 184 10.52 6.12 16.61
C LEU A 184 9.09 5.72 16.26
N GLN A 185 8.59 4.64 16.86
CA GLN A 185 7.21 4.17 16.63
C GLN A 185 6.18 5.24 17.00
N SER A 186 6.38 5.95 18.12
CA SER A 186 5.50 7.03 18.57
C SER A 186 5.49 8.21 17.58
N GLN A 187 6.66 8.65 17.13
CA GLN A 187 6.81 9.76 16.19
C GLN A 187 6.11 9.45 14.86
N LEU A 188 6.37 8.28 14.27
CA LEU A 188 5.75 7.87 13.02
C LEU A 188 4.23 7.69 13.15
N ALA A 189 3.77 7.07 14.25
CA ALA A 189 2.34 6.92 14.50
C ALA A 189 1.61 8.27 14.66
N ARG A 190 2.24 9.27 15.26
CA ARG A 190 1.68 10.63 15.39
C ARG A 190 1.62 11.33 14.04
N ALA A 191 2.72 11.29 13.28
CA ALA A 191 2.82 11.93 11.98
C ALA A 191 1.70 11.48 11.04
N ARG A 192 1.44 10.17 10.96
CA ARG A 192 0.38 9.64 10.07
C ARG A 192 -1.05 9.87 10.57
N THR A 193 -1.25 10.03 11.88
CA THR A 193 -2.59 10.22 12.46
C THR A 193 -2.93 11.70 12.69
N ASN A 194 -2.02 12.61 12.32
CA ASN A 194 -2.11 14.05 12.57
C ASN A 194 -2.44 14.38 14.04
N GLN A 195 -1.87 13.59 14.96
CA GLN A 195 -2.08 13.74 16.39
C GLN A 195 -1.01 14.67 16.99
N PRO A 196 -1.37 15.58 17.90
CA PRO A 196 -0.41 16.47 18.54
C PRO A 196 0.54 15.69 19.46
N ASP A 197 1.72 16.26 19.73
CA ASP A 197 2.75 15.63 20.56
C ASP A 197 2.30 15.32 22.00
N ALA A 198 1.28 16.04 22.46
CA ALA A 198 0.64 15.83 23.75
C ALA A 198 -0.29 14.59 23.79
N SER A 199 -0.54 13.91 22.67
CA SER A 199 -1.48 12.78 22.60
C SER A 199 -1.07 11.66 23.56
N ALA A 200 -1.90 11.48 24.61
CA ALA A 200 -1.67 10.49 25.66
C ALA A 200 -1.66 9.05 25.13
N ARG A 201 -2.42 8.79 24.05
CA ARG A 201 -2.54 7.46 23.44
C ARG A 201 -1.28 7.00 22.71
N LEU A 202 -0.49 7.94 22.17
CA LEU A 202 0.71 7.66 21.38
C LEU A 202 1.99 8.04 22.12
N ARG A 203 1.92 8.29 23.43
CA ARG A 203 3.10 8.54 24.26
C ARG A 203 3.77 7.20 24.59
N PRO A 204 5.10 7.06 24.44
CA PRO A 204 5.81 5.89 24.94
C PRO A 204 5.56 5.74 26.45
N THR A 205 4.93 4.65 26.83
CA THR A 205 4.66 4.32 28.24
C THR A 205 5.62 3.23 28.70
N ARG A 206 5.73 3.02 30.02
CA ARG A 206 6.49 1.89 30.60
C ARG A 206 6.06 0.53 30.00
N ARG A 207 4.77 0.38 29.68
CA ARG A 207 4.23 -0.82 29.01
C ARG A 207 4.78 -0.99 27.60
N TRP A 208 4.93 0.09 26.83
CA TRP A 208 5.52 0.03 25.48
C TRP A 208 6.98 -0.41 25.55
N HIS A 209 7.74 0.15 26.49
CA HIS A 209 9.14 -0.23 26.68
C HIS A 209 9.28 -1.70 27.09
N ALA A 210 8.43 -2.20 27.99
CA ALA A 210 8.43 -3.60 28.38
C ALA A 210 8.08 -4.55 27.20
N GLU A 211 7.13 -4.19 26.34
CA GLU A 211 6.82 -4.99 25.14
C GLU A 211 7.95 -4.96 24.11
N MET A 212 8.59 -3.80 23.91
CA MET A 212 9.74 -3.67 23.02
C MET A 212 10.95 -4.47 23.54
N GLU A 213 11.19 -4.43 24.85
CA GLU A 213 12.24 -5.24 25.48
C GLU A 213 11.96 -6.74 25.32
N ARG A 214 10.71 -7.17 25.45
CA ARG A 214 10.34 -8.56 25.15
C ARG A 214 10.57 -8.91 23.68
N LEU A 215 10.24 -8.01 22.75
CA LEU A 215 10.50 -8.22 21.32
C LEU A 215 12.00 -8.40 21.02
N LEU A 216 12.88 -7.65 21.68
CA LEU A 216 14.33 -7.79 21.50
C LEU A 216 14.89 -9.03 22.22
N ARG A 217 14.57 -9.18 23.50
CA ARG A 217 15.20 -10.18 24.39
C ARG A 217 14.55 -11.56 24.31
N VAL A 218 13.22 -11.63 24.26
CA VAL A 218 12.47 -12.90 24.28
C VAL A 218 12.25 -13.40 22.85
N ASP A 219 11.84 -12.51 21.95
CA ASP A 219 11.57 -12.89 20.55
C ASP A 219 12.85 -12.85 19.68
N GLY A 220 13.99 -12.49 20.27
CA GLY A 220 15.33 -12.58 19.66
C GLY A 220 15.56 -11.66 18.46
N ARG A 221 14.83 -10.55 18.36
CA ARG A 221 14.90 -9.63 17.23
C ARG A 221 16.00 -8.59 17.46
N THR A 222 16.78 -8.26 16.42
CA THR A 222 17.78 -7.20 16.54
C THR A 222 17.13 -5.82 16.45
N PRO A 223 17.72 -4.78 17.08
CA PRO A 223 17.19 -3.41 16.96
C PRO A 223 17.02 -2.94 15.52
N GLU A 224 17.92 -3.34 14.62
CA GLU A 224 17.90 -2.99 13.20
C GLU A 224 16.73 -3.65 12.46
N GLN A 225 16.45 -4.93 12.77
CA GLN A 225 15.30 -5.64 12.21
C GLN A 225 13.99 -4.99 12.65
N VAL A 226 13.89 -4.63 13.94
CA VAL A 226 12.70 -3.97 14.48
C VAL A 226 12.53 -2.59 13.85
N GLU A 227 13.59 -1.82 13.69
CA GLU A 227 13.55 -0.52 13.03
C GLU A 227 13.09 -0.62 11.57
N GLN A 228 13.60 -1.59 10.81
CA GLN A 228 13.17 -1.84 9.43
C GLN A 228 11.67 -2.16 9.36
N VAL A 229 11.19 -3.03 10.25
CA VAL A 229 9.77 -3.38 10.33
C VAL A 229 8.92 -2.16 10.70
N ILE A 230 9.35 -1.34 11.66
CA ILE A 230 8.64 -0.10 12.04
C ILE A 230 8.48 0.84 10.83
N ARG A 231 9.56 1.09 10.10
CA ARG A 231 9.54 1.96 8.91
C ARG A 231 8.71 1.37 7.78
N TRP A 232 8.76 0.05 7.59
CA TRP A 232 7.94 -0.66 6.61
C TRP A 232 6.44 -0.56 6.93
N VAL A 233 6.08 -0.83 8.19
CA VAL A 233 4.69 -0.71 8.66
C VAL A 233 4.18 0.71 8.45
N ASP A 234 5.02 1.72 8.69
CA ASP A 234 4.64 3.12 8.50
C ASP A 234 4.37 3.49 7.03
N GLY A 235 5.16 2.96 6.10
CA GLY A 235 4.91 3.11 4.66
C GLY A 235 3.75 2.28 4.13
N HIS A 236 3.25 1.30 4.89
CA HIS A 236 2.26 0.34 4.41
C HIS A 236 0.81 0.80 4.66
N HIS A 237 0.07 1.09 3.59
CA HIS A 237 -1.29 1.64 3.62
C HIS A 237 -2.31 0.88 4.51
N PHE A 238 -2.26 -0.45 4.57
CA PHE A 238 -3.14 -1.24 5.45
C PHE A 238 -2.64 -1.32 6.91
N TRP A 239 -1.34 -1.44 7.16
CA TRP A 239 -0.81 -1.71 8.50
C TRP A 239 -0.54 -0.42 9.27
N ALA A 240 -0.14 0.66 8.60
CA ALA A 240 0.06 1.98 9.20
C ALA A 240 -1.14 2.41 10.08
N PRO A 241 -2.40 2.46 9.60
CA PRO A 241 -3.52 2.87 10.45
C PRO A 241 -3.85 1.88 11.57
N ASN A 242 -3.47 0.60 11.44
CA ASN A 242 -3.84 -0.47 12.37
C ASN A 242 -2.78 -0.73 13.46
N VAL A 243 -1.51 -0.38 13.23
CA VAL A 243 -0.38 -0.70 14.12
C VAL A 243 0.12 0.57 14.80
N LEU A 244 -0.69 1.14 15.68
CA LEU A 244 -0.37 2.41 16.37
C LEU A 244 0.49 2.22 17.63
N THR A 245 0.55 1.01 18.19
CA THR A 245 1.23 0.74 19.45
C THR A 245 2.26 -0.39 19.29
N VAL A 246 3.25 -0.43 20.19
CA VAL A 246 4.28 -1.49 20.22
C VAL A 246 3.67 -2.88 20.48
N GLU A 247 2.57 -2.95 21.23
CA GLU A 247 1.87 -4.21 21.50
C GLU A 247 1.28 -4.81 20.22
N THR A 248 0.63 -3.98 19.39
CA THR A 248 0.12 -4.42 18.09
C THR A 248 1.26 -4.73 17.11
N LEU A 249 2.38 -4.00 17.19
CA LEU A 249 3.58 -4.26 16.40
C LEU A 249 4.14 -5.66 16.70
N ARG A 250 4.33 -5.98 17.99
CA ARG A 250 4.86 -7.28 18.44
C ARG A 250 3.94 -8.44 18.05
N LYS A 251 2.63 -8.29 18.23
CA LYS A 251 1.62 -9.32 17.89
C LYS A 251 1.70 -9.80 16.44
N HIS A 252 2.07 -8.91 15.52
CA HIS A 252 2.12 -9.21 14.09
C HIS A 252 3.55 -9.18 13.53
N PHE A 253 4.56 -9.18 14.40
CA PHE A 253 5.95 -8.96 14.02
C PHE A 253 6.45 -9.97 12.99
N ASP A 254 6.20 -11.26 13.21
CA ASP A 254 6.65 -12.32 12.30
C ASP A 254 6.06 -12.16 10.89
N ARG A 255 4.81 -11.70 10.81
CA ARG A 255 4.14 -11.42 9.55
C ARG A 255 4.78 -10.23 8.83
N PHE A 256 5.16 -9.19 9.56
CA PHE A 256 5.83 -8.02 8.98
C PHE A 256 7.26 -8.35 8.57
N ALA A 257 8.00 -9.10 9.38
CA ALA A 257 9.35 -9.54 9.04
C ALA A 257 9.36 -10.38 7.76
N ALA A 258 8.39 -11.28 7.58
CA ALA A 258 8.23 -12.04 6.35
C ALA A 258 7.93 -11.13 5.14
N ALA A 259 7.05 -10.14 5.30
CA ALA A 259 6.71 -9.18 4.25
C ALA A 259 7.91 -8.30 3.85
N VAL A 260 8.64 -7.75 4.83
CA VAL A 260 9.88 -6.98 4.60
C VAL A 260 10.91 -7.81 3.83
N ASN A 261 11.08 -9.08 4.19
CA ASN A 261 12.01 -9.97 3.49
C ASN A 261 11.54 -10.33 2.07
N ALA A 262 10.23 -10.44 1.84
CA ALA A 262 9.66 -10.69 0.53
C ALA A 262 9.72 -9.48 -0.41
N GLU A 263 9.57 -8.27 0.14
CA GLU A 263 9.68 -7.00 -0.62
C GLU A 263 11.13 -6.57 -0.84
N ARG A 264 12.08 -7.13 -0.10
CA ARG A 264 13.49 -6.92 -0.36
C ARG A 264 13.81 -7.57 -1.72
N PRO A 265 14.17 -6.78 -2.76
CA PRO A 265 14.58 -7.38 -4.01
C PRO A 265 15.77 -8.30 -3.73
N PRO A 266 15.85 -9.49 -4.36
CA PRO A 266 17.02 -10.34 -4.25
C PRO A 266 18.24 -9.47 -4.58
N ALA A 267 19.27 -9.56 -3.73
CA ALA A 267 20.48 -8.75 -3.83
C ALA A 267 20.90 -8.68 -5.30
N ARG A 268 20.96 -7.46 -5.84
CA ARG A 268 21.16 -7.15 -7.26
C ARG A 268 22.18 -8.09 -7.89
N ASP A 269 21.70 -9.13 -8.55
CA ASP A 269 22.48 -9.77 -9.60
C ASP A 269 22.47 -8.82 -10.79
N ARG A 270 23.58 -8.79 -11.52
CA ARG A 270 23.92 -7.82 -12.59
C ARG A 270 22.96 -7.95 -13.78
N GLY A 271 21.73 -7.49 -13.61
CA GLY A 271 20.62 -7.66 -14.55
C GLY A 271 20.44 -6.53 -15.56
N SER A 272 21.34 -5.53 -15.62
CA SER A 272 21.30 -4.52 -16.68
C SER A 272 21.53 -5.14 -18.07
N ASP A 273 22.17 -6.31 -18.14
CA ASP A 273 22.34 -7.09 -19.38
C ASP A 273 21.09 -7.85 -19.85
N ARG A 274 20.06 -8.02 -19.00
CA ARG A 274 18.84 -8.75 -19.39
C ARG A 274 17.84 -7.93 -20.19
N ARG A 275 17.83 -6.60 -20.06
CA ARG A 275 16.97 -5.70 -20.86
C ARG A 275 17.34 -5.75 -22.34
N THR A 276 18.64 -5.85 -22.64
CA THR A 276 19.17 -6.01 -23.99
C THR A 276 18.96 -7.42 -24.53
N ARG A 277 19.14 -8.46 -23.69
CA ARG A 277 18.95 -9.86 -24.11
C ARG A 277 17.50 -10.24 -24.41
N ALA A 278 16.51 -9.69 -23.70
CA ALA A 278 15.09 -10.01 -23.96
C ALA A 278 14.59 -9.40 -25.29
N ALA A 279 15.03 -8.19 -25.63
CA ALA A 279 14.74 -7.56 -26.93
C ALA A 279 15.43 -8.31 -28.09
N VAL A 280 16.67 -8.76 -27.89
CA VAL A 280 17.43 -9.53 -28.90
C VAL A 280 16.88 -10.95 -29.07
N ALA A 281 16.50 -11.64 -27.99
CA ALA A 281 15.94 -13.00 -28.06
C ALA A 281 14.55 -13.06 -28.73
N PHE A 282 13.75 -11.99 -28.61
CA PHE A 282 12.46 -11.92 -29.29
C PHE A 282 12.60 -11.59 -30.79
N ALA A 283 13.60 -10.78 -31.16
CA ALA A 283 13.95 -10.51 -32.56
C ALA A 283 14.47 -11.78 -33.28
N GLU A 284 15.11 -12.71 -32.57
CA GLU A 284 15.51 -14.01 -33.14
C GLU A 284 14.35 -15.00 -33.31
N LEU A 285 13.33 -14.94 -32.44
CA LEU A 285 12.16 -15.83 -32.51
C LEU A 285 11.18 -15.46 -33.67
N LEU A 286 11.27 -14.23 -34.17
CA LEU A 286 10.47 -13.71 -35.29
C LEU A 286 11.18 -13.84 -36.65
N ARG A 287 12.37 -14.47 -36.72
CA ARG A 287 12.93 -14.83 -38.02
C ARG A 287 12.05 -15.93 -38.63
N PRO A 288 11.40 -15.71 -39.78
CA PRO A 288 10.77 -16.80 -40.49
C PRO A 288 11.85 -17.83 -40.84
N GLY A 289 11.60 -19.10 -40.53
CA GLY A 289 12.42 -20.21 -40.97
C GLY A 289 12.40 -20.30 -42.49
N ALA A 290 13.35 -19.61 -43.13
CA ALA A 290 13.63 -19.75 -44.56
C ALA A 290 14.46 -21.02 -44.76
N GLU A 291 13.86 -22.20 -44.52
CA GLU A 291 14.45 -23.49 -44.88
C GLU A 291 13.37 -24.57 -44.86
N GLU A 292 12.55 -24.58 -45.91
CA GLU A 292 11.88 -25.74 -46.52
C GLU A 292 10.70 -25.24 -47.36
N ILE A 293 10.93 -25.00 -48.65
CA ILE A 293 10.08 -25.30 -49.82
C ILE A 293 10.81 -24.66 -51.03
N GLU A 294 12.01 -25.14 -51.34
CA GLU A 294 12.63 -24.91 -52.66
C GLU A 294 13.33 -26.19 -53.16
N GLY A 295 12.75 -27.35 -52.81
CA GLY A 295 13.29 -28.66 -53.14
C GLY A 295 12.38 -29.56 -54.00
N ARG A 296 11.20 -29.08 -54.44
CA ARG A 296 10.21 -29.94 -55.12
C ARG A 296 9.62 -29.40 -56.42
N VAL A 297 10.38 -28.61 -57.19
CA VAL A 297 10.00 -28.29 -58.59
C VAL A 297 11.24 -28.12 -59.47
N VAL A 298 12.14 -29.11 -59.59
CA VAL A 298 12.96 -29.33 -60.82
C VAL A 298 13.55 -30.76 -60.77
N ARG A 299 12.73 -31.80 -60.95
CA ARG A 299 13.16 -33.13 -61.46
C ARG A 299 11.92 -33.85 -61.99
N ASP A 300 11.51 -33.48 -63.20
CA ASP A 300 10.83 -34.36 -64.18
C ASP A 300 10.54 -33.51 -65.44
N ALA A 301 11.60 -33.29 -66.21
CA ALA A 301 11.52 -32.87 -67.60
C ALA A 301 12.88 -33.14 -68.26
N THR A 302 13.16 -34.41 -68.50
CA THR A 302 13.96 -34.96 -69.61
C THR A 302 13.87 -36.48 -69.58
#